data_AF-U1PCM0-F1
#
_entry.id   AF-U1PCM0-F1
#
_cell.length_a   1.000
_cell.length_b   1.000
_cell.length_c   1.000
_cell.angle_alpha   90.00
_cell.angle_beta   90.00
_cell.angle_gamma   90.00
#
_symmetry.space_group_name_H-M   'P 1'
#
loop_
_entity.id
_entity.type
_entity.pdbx_description
1 polymer ?
#
loop_
_entity_poly.entity_id
_entity_poly.type
_entity_poly.pdbx_seq_one_letter_code
_entity_poly.pdbx_strand_id
1 'polypeptide(L)'
;SRVDRLRAQLVDDPPVGTGIGRSVYPLPETSYTHGRYDEYVLKLPSPDYHDSYGYERDGRVQNRAEAALWSDCRSPTAWLVPVVAADQRGHWLIMPRGESIDSDADWLDAWTARVVEAHGLSSSHGHDIDPQNIVRLNGDARLCDYGLLTS
;
A
#
# COMPACT_ATOMS: atom_id res chain seq x y z
N SER A 1 0.25 -10.88 20.87
CA SER A 1 -0.02 -11.86 19.80
C SER A 1 1.27 -12.19 19.03
N ARG A 2 1.26 -13.13 18.07
CA ARG A 2 2.44 -13.39 17.19
C ARG A 2 2.78 -12.16 16.33
N VAL A 3 1.77 -11.34 16.00
CA VAL A 3 1.90 -10.07 15.27
C VAL A 3 2.49 -8.97 16.15
N ASP A 4 2.12 -8.87 17.43
CA ASP A 4 2.76 -7.89 18.34
C ASP A 4 4.23 -8.22 18.59
N ARG A 5 4.58 -9.52 18.56
CA ARG A 5 5.97 -9.98 18.56
C ARG A 5 6.68 -9.66 17.24
N LEU A 6 6.01 -9.85 16.09
CA LEU A 6 6.55 -9.44 14.79
C LEU A 6 6.77 -7.92 14.74
N ARG A 7 5.78 -7.13 15.20
CA ARG A 7 5.87 -5.68 15.34
C ARG A 7 7.03 -5.29 16.27
N ALA A 8 7.11 -5.86 17.46
CA ALA A 8 8.21 -5.59 18.39
C ALA A 8 9.58 -6.03 17.86
N GLN A 9 9.65 -7.04 16.98
CA GLN A 9 10.90 -7.51 16.34
C GLN A 9 11.27 -6.74 15.07
N LEU A 10 10.30 -6.09 14.42
CA LEU A 10 10.49 -5.31 13.19
C LEU A 10 10.76 -3.82 13.47
N VAL A 11 10.44 -3.34 14.68
CA VAL A 11 10.46 -1.92 15.05
C VAL A 11 11.80 -1.47 15.64
N ASP A 12 12.88 -2.21 15.43
CA ASP A 12 14.23 -1.71 15.72
C ASP A 12 14.69 -0.68 14.67
N ASP A 13 14.08 -0.69 13.47
CA ASP A 13 14.34 0.29 12.41
C ASP A 13 13.23 1.35 12.30
N PRO A 14 13.60 2.60 11.97
CA PRO A 14 12.62 3.65 11.72
C PRO A 14 11.71 3.31 10.53
N PRO A 15 10.43 3.70 10.55
CA PRO A 15 9.54 3.47 9.41
C PRO A 15 10.08 4.16 8.16
N VAL A 16 9.98 3.48 7.01
CA VAL A 16 10.38 4.01 5.70
C VAL A 16 9.33 4.92 5.08
N GLY A 17 8.12 4.95 5.66
CA GLY A 17 7.04 5.82 5.26
C GLY A 17 5.95 5.91 6.32
N THR A 18 5.24 7.03 6.34
CA THR A 18 4.05 7.23 7.17
C THR A 18 2.92 7.71 6.29
N GLY A 19 1.84 6.92 6.21
CA GLY A 19 0.59 7.30 5.59
C GLY A 19 -0.42 7.75 6.63
N ILE A 20 -1.60 8.18 6.18
CA ILE A 20 -2.70 8.55 7.07
C ILE A 20 -3.10 7.32 7.91
N GLY A 21 -2.83 7.38 9.21
CA GLY A 21 -3.14 6.30 10.15
C GLY A 21 -2.30 5.03 9.98
N ARG A 22 -1.20 5.04 9.22
CA ARG A 22 -0.35 3.85 9.03
C ARG A 22 1.13 4.16 9.00
N SER A 23 1.92 3.23 9.52
CA SER A 23 3.38 3.24 9.41
C SER A 23 3.82 2.09 8.51
N VAL A 24 4.81 2.35 7.67
CA VAL A 24 5.36 1.39 6.71
C VAL A 24 6.76 1.02 7.15
N TYR A 25 7.01 -0.27 7.33
CA TYR A 25 8.28 -0.82 7.77
C TYR A 25 8.86 -1.73 6.68
N PRO A 26 10.18 -1.67 6.41
CA PRO A 26 10.82 -2.68 5.60
C PRO A 26 10.77 -4.03 6.35
N LEU A 27 10.59 -5.12 5.63
CA LEU A 27 10.79 -6.45 6.20
C LEU A 27 12.28 -6.83 6.10
N PRO A 28 12.86 -7.55 7.09
CA PRO A 28 14.22 -8.05 7.04
C PRO A 28 14.43 -8.95 5.82
N GLU A 29 15.65 -8.98 5.28
CA GLU A 29 16.00 -9.74 4.06
C GLU A 29 15.63 -11.23 4.15
N THR A 30 15.78 -11.80 5.33
CA THR A 30 15.42 -13.19 5.61
C THR A 30 13.93 -13.48 5.42
N SER A 31 13.08 -12.46 5.52
CA SER A 31 11.62 -12.59 5.39
C SER A 31 11.19 -12.84 3.95
N TYR A 32 12.07 -12.58 2.98
CA TYR A 32 11.83 -12.78 1.56
C TYR A 32 12.85 -13.67 0.87
N THR A 33 13.62 -14.44 1.63
CA THR A 33 14.38 -15.56 1.07
C THR A 33 13.39 -16.52 0.37
N HIS A 34 13.52 -16.71 -0.94
CA HIS A 34 12.58 -17.43 -1.83
C HIS A 34 11.26 -16.71 -2.15
N GLY A 35 11.18 -15.41 -1.88
CA GLY A 35 10.09 -14.54 -2.36
C GLY A 35 10.13 -14.34 -3.88
N ARG A 36 9.04 -13.78 -4.42
CA ARG A 36 8.94 -13.40 -5.85
C ARG A 36 9.56 -12.02 -6.12
N TYR A 37 9.76 -11.22 -5.08
CA TYR A 37 10.25 -9.85 -5.16
C TYR A 37 11.48 -9.70 -4.27
N ASP A 38 12.33 -8.73 -4.60
CA ASP A 38 13.61 -8.52 -3.92
C ASP A 38 13.46 -7.83 -2.57
N GLU A 39 12.37 -7.10 -2.34
CA GLU A 39 12.08 -6.39 -1.09
C GLU A 39 10.58 -6.36 -0.80
N TYR A 40 10.24 -6.28 0.48
CA TYR A 40 8.86 -6.20 0.96
C TYR A 40 8.70 -5.17 2.07
N VAL A 41 7.48 -4.64 2.18
CA VAL A 41 7.07 -3.75 3.25
C VAL A 41 5.90 -4.33 4.03
N LEU A 42 5.88 -4.01 5.32
CA LEU A 42 4.77 -4.24 6.23
C LEU A 42 4.10 -2.91 6.54
N LYS A 43 2.81 -2.79 6.21
CA LYS A 43 1.97 -1.66 6.61
C LYS A 43 1.25 -1.99 7.91
N LEU A 44 1.44 -1.18 8.94
CA LEU A 44 0.81 -1.32 10.24
C LEU A 44 -0.11 -0.12 10.55
N PRO A 45 -1.36 -0.36 10.99
CA PRO A 45 -2.22 0.64 11.62
C PRO A 45 -1.51 1.38 12.77
N SER A 46 -1.67 2.70 12.82
CA SER A 46 -1.15 3.55 13.90
C SER A 46 -2.19 3.65 15.03
N PRO A 47 -1.90 3.09 16.22
CA PRO A 47 -2.82 3.14 17.36
C PRO A 47 -3.14 4.56 17.81
N ASP A 48 -2.17 5.46 17.80
CA ASP A 48 -2.37 6.84 18.28
C ASP A 48 -3.35 7.62 17.38
N TYR A 49 -3.49 7.18 16.13
CA TYR A 49 -4.47 7.71 15.19
C TYR A 49 -5.90 7.24 15.51
N HIS A 50 -6.06 6.02 16.06
CA HIS A 50 -7.33 5.56 16.62
C HIS A 50 -7.78 6.47 17.77
N ASP A 51 -6.87 6.73 18.71
CA ASP A 51 -7.18 7.51 19.91
C ASP A 51 -7.53 8.97 19.59
N SER A 52 -6.94 9.52 18.52
CA SER A 52 -7.12 10.93 18.13
C SER A 52 -8.25 11.15 17.12
N TYR A 53 -8.55 10.17 16.26
CA TYR A 53 -9.44 10.35 15.09
C TYR A 53 -10.50 9.26 14.92
N GLY A 54 -10.58 8.28 15.83
CA GLY A 54 -11.58 7.22 15.84
C GLY A 54 -11.20 5.94 15.07
N TYR A 55 -11.91 4.85 15.36
CA TYR A 55 -11.62 3.50 14.84
C TYR A 55 -11.63 3.36 13.32
N GLU A 56 -12.35 4.23 12.62
CA GLU A 56 -12.45 4.17 11.17
C GLU A 56 -11.21 4.74 10.45
N ARG A 57 -10.38 5.53 11.17
CA ARG A 57 -9.22 6.23 10.60
C ARG A 57 -7.87 5.67 11.06
N ASP A 58 -7.88 4.56 11.79
CA ASP A 58 -6.67 3.97 12.36
C ASP A 58 -5.80 3.18 11.35
N GLY A 59 -6.19 3.15 10.07
CA GLY A 59 -5.49 2.44 9.01
C GLY A 59 -5.96 1.00 8.76
N ARG A 60 -6.76 0.38 9.65
CA ARG A 60 -7.29 -0.97 9.42
C ARG A 60 -8.26 -1.04 8.25
N VAL A 61 -9.10 -0.01 8.11
CA VAL A 61 -10.06 0.11 6.99
C VAL A 61 -9.30 0.16 5.66
N GLN A 62 -8.25 0.98 5.58
CA GLN A 62 -7.41 1.09 4.38
C GLN A 62 -6.73 -0.23 4.03
N ASN A 63 -6.16 -0.94 5.01
CA ASN A 63 -5.54 -2.26 4.76
C ASN A 63 -6.55 -3.28 4.22
N ARG A 64 -7.78 -3.30 4.74
CA ARG A 64 -8.84 -4.19 4.22
C ARG A 64 -9.27 -3.78 2.81
N ALA A 65 -9.40 -2.48 2.55
CA ALA A 65 -9.77 -1.96 1.24
C ALA A 65 -8.71 -2.32 0.18
N GLU A 66 -7.42 -2.16 0.48
CA GLU A 66 -6.33 -2.59 -0.42
C GLU A 66 -6.40 -4.11 -0.68
N ALA A 67 -6.53 -4.92 0.38
CA ALA A 67 -6.61 -6.37 0.23
C ALA A 67 -7.84 -6.82 -0.59
N ALA A 68 -8.98 -6.18 -0.38
CA ALA A 68 -10.22 -6.45 -1.12
C ALA A 68 -10.10 -6.05 -2.59
N LEU A 69 -9.67 -4.81 -2.88
CA LEU A 69 -9.47 -4.34 -4.24
C LEU A 69 -8.50 -5.23 -5.02
N TRP A 70 -7.39 -5.63 -4.40
CA TRP A 70 -6.45 -6.56 -5.02
C TRP A 70 -7.10 -7.92 -5.33
N SER A 71 -7.90 -8.45 -4.40
CA SER A 71 -8.56 -9.75 -4.55
C SER A 71 -9.70 -9.74 -5.57
N ASP A 72 -10.43 -8.63 -5.66
CA ASP A 72 -11.61 -8.47 -6.52
C ASP A 72 -11.24 -8.12 -7.97
N CYS A 73 -10.00 -7.66 -8.21
CA CYS A 73 -9.51 -7.33 -9.55
C CYS A 73 -9.47 -8.59 -10.45
N ARG A 74 -10.54 -8.82 -11.22
CA ARG A 74 -10.55 -9.82 -12.30
C ARG A 74 -9.60 -9.47 -13.46
N SER A 75 -9.30 -8.19 -13.62
CA SER A 75 -8.20 -7.53 -14.37
C SER A 75 -8.54 -6.02 -14.32
N PRO A 76 -7.64 -5.10 -13.90
CA PRO A 76 -6.25 -5.00 -14.31
C PRO A 76 -5.28 -4.88 -13.11
N THR A 77 -4.83 -6.03 -12.59
CA THR A 77 -3.79 -6.13 -11.54
C THR A 77 -2.41 -5.65 -11.98
N ALA A 78 -2.24 -5.27 -13.26
CA ALA A 78 -1.00 -4.71 -13.78
C ALA A 78 -0.69 -3.34 -13.17
N TRP A 79 -1.71 -2.55 -12.83
CA TRP A 79 -1.52 -1.19 -12.32
C TRP A 79 -1.33 -1.12 -10.81
N LEU A 80 -1.67 -2.18 -10.07
CA LEU A 80 -1.60 -2.16 -8.61
C LEU A 80 -0.35 -2.89 -8.12
N VAL A 81 0.26 -2.37 -7.06
CA VAL A 81 1.25 -3.12 -6.29
C VAL A 81 0.54 -4.32 -5.66
N PRO A 82 1.03 -5.55 -5.85
CA PRO A 82 0.38 -6.75 -5.32
C PRO A 82 0.27 -6.77 -3.80
N VAL A 83 -0.86 -7.27 -3.28
CA VAL A 83 -0.93 -7.72 -1.89
C VAL A 83 -0.42 -9.16 -1.82
N VAL A 84 0.62 -9.37 -1.03
CA VAL A 84 1.26 -10.69 -0.86
C VAL A 84 0.61 -11.47 0.27
N ALA A 85 0.31 -10.77 1.37
CA ALA A 85 -0.41 -11.33 2.50
C ALA A 85 -1.11 -10.21 3.26
N ALA A 86 -2.25 -10.51 3.87
CA ALA A 86 -3.02 -9.56 4.66
C ALA A 86 -3.71 -10.24 5.84
N ASP A 87 -3.90 -9.48 6.92
CA ASP A 87 -4.84 -9.84 7.97
C ASP A 87 -6.28 -9.51 7.56
N GLN A 88 -7.22 -10.44 7.80
CA GLN A 88 -8.63 -10.23 7.48
C GLN A 88 -9.25 -9.05 8.26
N ARG A 89 -8.74 -8.73 9.45
CA ARG A 89 -9.21 -7.60 10.26
C ARG A 89 -8.48 -6.29 9.91
N GLY A 90 -7.48 -6.33 9.03
CA GLY A 90 -6.70 -5.17 8.59
C GLY A 90 -5.56 -4.78 9.54
N HIS A 91 -5.21 -5.63 10.50
CA HIS A 91 -4.14 -5.34 11.47
C HIS A 91 -2.75 -5.26 10.84
N TRP A 92 -2.57 -5.82 9.66
CA TRP A 92 -1.34 -5.72 8.88
C TRP A 92 -1.59 -6.06 7.40
N LEU A 93 -0.70 -5.56 6.54
CA LEU A 93 -0.66 -5.84 5.11
C LEU A 93 0.81 -5.95 4.66
N ILE A 94 1.13 -6.95 3.86
CA ILE A 94 2.46 -7.14 3.27
C ILE A 94 2.37 -6.96 1.75
N MET A 95 3.28 -6.14 1.22
CA MET A 95 3.37 -5.83 -0.20
C MET A 95 4.84 -5.83 -0.65
N PRO A 96 5.14 -6.02 -1.93
CA PRO A 96 6.46 -5.73 -2.47
C PRO A 96 6.82 -4.27 -2.27
N ARG A 97 8.10 -3.99 -2.02
CA ARG A 97 8.62 -2.63 -2.04
C ARG A 97 8.90 -2.24 -3.49
N GLY A 98 8.36 -1.10 -3.91
CA GLY A 98 8.71 -0.49 -5.19
C GLY A 98 9.67 0.68 -4.99
N GLU A 99 10.33 1.06 -6.08
CA GLU A 99 11.22 2.23 -6.12
C GLU A 99 10.39 3.49 -6.35
N SER A 100 10.72 4.58 -5.67
CA SER A 100 10.12 5.89 -5.95
C SER A 100 10.39 6.30 -7.39
N ILE A 101 9.39 6.91 -8.02
CA ILE A 101 9.55 7.52 -9.34
C ILE A 101 9.82 9.01 -9.22
N ASP A 102 10.21 9.64 -10.32
CA ASP A 102 10.25 11.10 -10.44
C ASP A 102 8.81 11.65 -10.49
N SER A 103 8.49 12.59 -9.61
CA SER A 103 7.15 13.20 -9.49
C SER A 103 6.81 14.12 -10.66
N ASP A 104 7.81 14.58 -11.41
CA ASP A 104 7.64 15.52 -12.54
C ASP A 104 7.70 14.81 -13.91
N ALA A 105 7.57 13.48 -13.91
CA ALA A 105 7.60 12.69 -15.12
C ALA A 105 6.41 13.02 -16.06
N ASP A 106 6.73 13.33 -17.32
CA ASP A 106 5.80 13.73 -18.38
C ASP A 106 4.71 12.70 -18.72
N TRP A 107 4.93 11.44 -18.38
CA TRP A 107 3.99 10.35 -18.60
C TRP A 107 2.95 10.17 -17.49
N LEU A 108 3.12 10.82 -16.33
CA LEU A 108 2.31 10.58 -15.13
C LEU A 108 0.82 10.85 -15.35
N ASP A 109 0.49 12.00 -15.94
CA ASP A 109 -0.91 12.37 -16.19
C ASP A 109 -1.63 11.35 -17.07
N ALA A 110 -0.95 10.91 -18.15
CA ALA A 110 -1.49 9.92 -19.07
C ALA A 110 -1.63 8.54 -18.41
N TRP A 111 -0.68 8.16 -17.55
CA TRP A 111 -0.73 6.90 -16.80
C TRP A 111 -1.87 6.92 -15.78
N THR A 112 -2.00 7.99 -14.99
CA THR A 112 -3.06 8.20 -14.00
C THR A 112 -4.44 8.13 -14.64
N ALA A 113 -4.64 8.81 -15.78
CA ALA A 113 -5.90 8.76 -16.52
C ALA A 113 -6.31 7.33 -16.91
N ARG A 114 -5.34 6.50 -17.31
CA ARG A 114 -5.59 5.08 -17.65
C ARG A 114 -5.93 4.24 -16.43
N VAL A 115 -5.30 4.49 -15.28
CA VAL A 115 -5.64 3.81 -14.04
C VAL A 115 -7.06 4.16 -13.60
N VAL A 116 -7.42 5.45 -13.65
CA VAL A 116 -8.78 5.93 -13.35
C VAL A 116 -9.83 5.24 -14.23
N GLU A 117 -9.60 5.21 -15.55
CA GLU A 117 -10.46 4.52 -16.49
C GLU A 117 -10.55 3.02 -16.19
N ALA A 118 -9.42 2.36 -16.01
CA ALA A 118 -9.34 0.91 -15.83
C ALA A 118 -9.99 0.41 -14.53
N HIS A 119 -10.04 1.25 -13.49
CA HIS A 119 -10.67 0.95 -12.21
C HIS A 119 -12.04 1.62 -12.03
N GLY A 120 -12.55 2.33 -13.05
CA GLY A 120 -13.85 2.98 -13.00
C GLY A 120 -13.97 4.02 -11.89
N LEU A 121 -12.87 4.70 -11.55
CA LEU A 121 -12.83 5.67 -10.46
C LEU A 121 -13.58 6.94 -10.89
N SER A 122 -14.50 7.43 -10.04
CA SER A 122 -15.17 8.70 -10.29
C SER A 122 -14.18 9.87 -10.17
N SER A 123 -14.49 11.02 -10.79
CA SER A 123 -13.57 12.17 -10.86
C SER A 123 -13.05 12.63 -9.50
N SER A 124 -13.86 12.58 -8.44
CA SER A 124 -13.42 12.92 -7.08
C SER A 124 -12.37 11.98 -6.49
N HIS A 125 -12.31 10.72 -6.94
CA HIS A 125 -11.35 9.72 -6.45
C HIS A 125 -10.17 9.52 -7.41
N GLY A 126 -10.37 9.82 -8.70
CA GLY A 126 -9.32 9.78 -9.71
C GLY A 126 -8.37 10.99 -9.69
N HIS A 127 -8.83 12.14 -9.18
CA HIS A 127 -7.99 13.34 -9.02
C HIS A 127 -6.97 13.25 -7.85
N ASP A 128 -7.08 12.25 -6.99
CA ASP A 128 -6.26 12.09 -5.78
C ASP A 128 -5.14 11.05 -5.93
N ILE A 129 -4.85 10.56 -7.15
CA ILE A 129 -3.66 9.73 -7.39
C ILE A 129 -2.43 10.63 -7.33
N ASP A 130 -1.85 10.71 -6.14
CA ASP A 130 -0.62 11.43 -5.86
C ASP A 130 0.59 10.67 -6.45
N PRO A 131 1.52 11.35 -7.15
CA PRO A 131 2.76 10.75 -7.63
C PRO A 131 3.55 10.00 -6.55
N GLN A 132 3.46 10.41 -5.28
CA GLN A 132 4.11 9.73 -4.16
C GLN A 132 3.59 8.31 -3.91
N ASN A 133 2.38 8.01 -4.39
CA ASN A 133 1.76 6.69 -4.31
C ASN A 133 2.04 5.84 -5.55
N ILE A 134 2.86 6.32 -6.48
CA ILE A 134 3.27 5.56 -7.66
C ILE A 134 4.71 5.10 -7.46
N VAL A 135 4.94 3.80 -7.66
CA VAL A 135 6.25 3.18 -7.53
C VAL A 135 6.59 2.38 -8.78
N ARG A 136 7.87 2.20 -9.05
CA ARG A 136 8.35 1.25 -10.04
C ARG A 136 8.54 -0.11 -9.39
N LEU A 137 7.92 -1.14 -9.97
CA LEU A 137 8.05 -2.53 -9.52
C LEU A 137 8.30 -3.42 -10.74
N ASN A 138 9.45 -4.09 -10.79
CA ASN A 138 9.92 -4.88 -11.93
C ASN A 138 9.94 -4.09 -13.25
N GLY A 139 10.27 -2.79 -13.18
CA GLY A 139 10.32 -1.91 -14.35
C GLY A 139 9.00 -1.23 -14.71
N ASP A 140 7.86 -1.69 -14.18
CA ASP A 140 6.54 -1.12 -14.46
C ASP A 140 6.11 -0.13 -13.37
N ALA A 141 5.45 0.96 -13.77
CA ALA A 141 4.80 1.87 -12.83
C ALA A 141 3.52 1.24 -12.26
N ARG A 142 3.37 1.31 -10.93
CA ARG A 142 2.26 0.73 -10.18
C ARG A 142 1.82 1.63 -9.05
N LEU A 143 0.52 1.67 -8.80
CA LEU A 143 -0.11 2.35 -7.69
C LEU A 143 0.06 1.51 -6.42
N CYS A 144 0.61 2.13 -5.38
CA CYS A 144 0.48 1.69 -4.01
C CYS A 144 -0.56 2.57 -3.29
N ASP A 145 -0.95 2.20 -2.08
CA ASP A 145 -1.92 2.97 -1.28
C ASP A 145 -3.28 3.21 -1.95
N TYR A 146 -3.75 2.22 -2.70
CA TYR A 146 -5.04 2.28 -3.40
C TYR A 146 -6.24 1.99 -2.48
N GLY A 147 -6.03 1.86 -1.16
CA GLY A 147 -7.12 1.65 -0.20
C GLY A 147 -8.04 2.87 -0.07
N LEU A 148 -7.53 4.05 -0.44
CA LEU A 148 -8.25 5.32 -0.43
C LEU A 148 -9.25 5.46 -1.58
N LEU A 149 -9.13 4.63 -2.62
CA LEU A 149 -9.96 4.70 -3.84
C LEU A 149 -11.39 4.18 -3.67
N THR A 150 -11.75 3.65 -2.49
CA THR A 150 -13.02 2.96 -2.23
C THR A 150 -14.07 3.82 -1.50
N SER A 151 -13.83 5.13 -1.39
CA SER A 151 -14.68 6.04 -0.61
C SER A 151 -15.96 6.48 -1.33
#